data_AF-A0A6P4ZVQ8-F1
#
_entry.id   AF-A0A6P4ZVQ8-F1
#
_cell.length_a   1.000
_cell.length_b   1.000
_cell.length_c   1.000
_cell.angle_alpha   90.00
_cell.angle_beta   90.00
_cell.angle_gamma   90.00
#
_symmetry.space_group_name_H-M   'P 1'
#
loop_
_entity.id
_entity.type
_entity.pdbx_description
1 polymer ?
#
loop_
_entity_poly.entity_id
_entity_poly.type
_entity_poly.pdbx_seq_one_letter_code
_entity_poly.pdbx_strand_id
1 'polypeptide(L)'
;MAVHAHRWSKLVLLSVVHTAPKVRERSAAALEIGVPAMMPQQEAVVAGLIPELKSTLIPELTKLFKPNQEEFVLKVWGSIITLLGKSIHKGGSVINGLLGIVEQGFKSAYIDTRVASYVAWKHLINNFATNPDTISNAKRLKLLLQPLLMNSTKQESVAVVRLDTWWHLAQTLGTNLPPNFEQVCGPLLQFTLGLTPGLPTPATPAGGKMLLATTPQRRGSFPAPNPATPRTPGVGGGHPPSKAIQLIGAEILLHLLGKTGTAAAAKLTLAPLHEELITSPAFFIKHAETFIRATQEAMCAIGSDLQEVVVLNIWSSLTGHIRQALQEGPRKDSQISDMFSQYLACTQEVVASRKLRAGVMLKLLEEVSSLPQKVLSSTSYCHGGSKDVMNGTPALVLLQLLLESPDLIQACSTEERYFTVFQSLVSCGASRPTSFLGFSQSVLQNLDKTAG
;
A
#
# COMPACT_ATOMS: atom_id res chain seq x y z
N MET A 1 -18.67 -27.11 27.73
CA MET A 1 -18.41 -25.71 28.14
C MET A 1 -19.50 -24.72 27.72
N ALA A 2 -20.18 -24.91 26.58
CA ALA A 2 -21.19 -23.94 26.11
C ALA A 2 -22.45 -23.84 27.00
N VAL A 3 -22.80 -24.90 27.74
CA VAL A 3 -23.94 -24.92 28.65
C VAL A 3 -23.66 -23.98 29.84
N HIS A 4 -24.57 -23.02 30.07
CA HIS A 4 -24.48 -21.98 31.10
C HIS A 4 -23.23 -21.07 31.03
N ALA A 5 -22.73 -20.77 29.83
CA ALA A 5 -21.60 -19.87 29.61
C ALA A 5 -21.71 -18.54 30.36
N HIS A 6 -22.91 -17.93 30.38
CA HIS A 6 -23.20 -16.70 31.13
C HIS A 6 -22.93 -16.78 32.64
N ARG A 7 -22.95 -17.96 33.27
CA ARG A 7 -22.73 -18.11 34.72
C ARG A 7 -21.25 -18.19 35.06
N TRP A 8 -20.49 -19.02 34.36
CA TRP A 8 -19.08 -19.23 34.65
C TRP A 8 -18.16 -18.19 33.99
N SER A 9 -18.60 -17.55 32.90
CA SER A 9 -17.79 -16.53 32.20
C SER A 9 -17.39 -15.38 33.11
N LYS A 10 -18.32 -14.90 33.95
CA LYS A 10 -18.06 -13.84 34.93
C LYS A 10 -16.93 -14.22 35.89
N LEU A 11 -16.92 -15.45 36.39
CA LEU A 11 -15.89 -15.95 37.32
C LEU A 11 -14.52 -15.97 36.65
N VAL A 12 -14.44 -16.48 35.43
CA VAL A 12 -13.18 -16.55 34.66
C VAL A 12 -12.68 -15.14 34.32
N LEU A 13 -13.56 -14.27 33.83
CA LEU A 13 -13.22 -12.91 33.44
C LEU A 13 -12.75 -12.07 34.62
N LEU A 14 -13.38 -12.14 35.78
CA LEU A 14 -12.91 -11.43 36.97
C LEU A 14 -11.58 -11.99 37.52
N SER A 15 -11.33 -13.28 37.33
CA SER A 15 -10.09 -13.91 37.83
C SER A 15 -8.85 -13.53 37.02
N VAL A 16 -8.99 -12.97 35.81
CA VAL A 16 -7.83 -12.49 35.03
C VAL A 16 -7.14 -11.27 35.65
N VAL A 17 -7.80 -10.57 36.58
CA VAL A 17 -7.23 -9.44 37.33
C VAL A 17 -6.95 -9.78 38.80
N HIS A 18 -6.99 -11.07 39.15
CA HIS A 18 -6.72 -11.53 40.51
C HIS A 18 -5.32 -11.11 41.00
N THR A 19 -5.14 -10.89 42.29
CA THR A 19 -3.86 -10.42 42.87
C THR A 19 -2.73 -11.43 42.68
N ALA A 20 -3.02 -12.73 42.81
CA ALA A 20 -2.07 -13.81 42.59
C ALA A 20 -1.77 -14.07 41.08
N PRO A 21 -0.51 -13.96 40.62
CA PRO A 21 -0.14 -14.15 39.21
C PRO A 21 -0.53 -15.51 38.61
N LYS A 22 -0.31 -16.61 39.35
CA LYS A 22 -0.67 -17.97 38.91
C LYS A 22 -2.17 -18.13 38.64
N VAL A 23 -3.02 -17.42 39.39
CA VAL A 23 -4.47 -17.43 39.16
C VAL A 23 -4.80 -16.67 37.88
N ARG A 24 -4.16 -15.51 37.66
CA ARG A 24 -4.34 -14.73 36.43
C ARG A 24 -3.97 -15.51 35.18
N GLU A 25 -2.79 -16.14 35.16
CA GLU A 25 -2.30 -16.92 34.02
C GLU A 25 -3.24 -18.10 33.69
N ARG A 26 -3.64 -18.87 34.70
CA ARG A 26 -4.61 -19.96 34.52
C ARG A 26 -5.97 -19.45 34.04
N SER A 27 -6.41 -18.31 34.55
CA SER A 27 -7.67 -17.69 34.16
C SER A 27 -7.63 -17.17 32.73
N ALA A 28 -6.51 -16.61 32.28
CA ALA A 28 -6.32 -16.18 30.90
C ALA A 28 -6.28 -17.36 29.93
N ALA A 29 -5.61 -18.47 30.29
CA ALA A 29 -5.65 -19.70 29.51
C ALA A 29 -7.08 -20.28 29.44
N ALA A 30 -7.80 -20.30 30.57
CA ALA A 30 -9.20 -20.72 30.59
C ALA A 30 -10.11 -19.77 29.79
N LEU A 31 -9.81 -18.46 29.78
CA LEU A 31 -10.53 -17.48 28.99
C LEU A 31 -10.33 -17.74 27.49
N GLU A 32 -9.09 -17.94 27.04
CA GLU A 32 -8.76 -18.21 25.64
C GLU A 32 -9.49 -19.45 25.11
N ILE A 33 -9.50 -20.54 25.88
CA ILE A 33 -10.24 -21.77 25.54
C ILE A 33 -11.76 -21.56 25.66
N GLY A 34 -12.19 -20.71 26.59
CA GLY A 34 -13.59 -20.46 26.90
C GLY A 34 -14.30 -19.51 25.93
N VAL A 35 -13.58 -18.59 25.27
CA VAL A 35 -14.17 -17.59 24.36
C VAL A 35 -15.09 -18.23 23.32
N PRO A 36 -14.67 -19.27 22.55
CA PRO A 36 -15.56 -19.94 21.60
C PRO A 36 -16.85 -20.50 22.23
N ALA A 37 -16.77 -20.99 23.47
CA ALA A 37 -17.93 -21.51 24.20
C ALA A 37 -18.86 -20.41 24.72
N MET A 38 -18.38 -19.17 24.87
CA MET A 38 -19.19 -18.00 25.26
C MET A 38 -19.93 -17.38 24.08
N MET A 39 -19.41 -17.48 22.85
CA MET A 39 -19.99 -16.85 21.66
C MET A 39 -21.48 -17.19 21.41
N PRO A 40 -21.98 -18.43 21.61
CA PRO A 40 -23.40 -18.73 21.44
C PRO A 40 -24.34 -17.99 22.41
N GLN A 41 -23.83 -17.54 23.56
CA GLN A 41 -24.57 -16.76 24.57
C GLN A 41 -23.96 -15.35 24.74
N GLN A 42 -23.34 -14.81 23.68
CA GLN A 42 -22.53 -13.59 23.75
C GLN A 42 -23.30 -12.41 24.35
N GLU A 43 -24.54 -12.16 23.92
CA GLU A 43 -25.33 -11.03 24.42
C GLU A 43 -25.57 -11.11 25.94
N ALA A 44 -25.92 -12.30 26.45
CA ALA A 44 -26.13 -12.51 27.88
C ALA A 44 -24.83 -12.39 28.68
N VAL A 45 -23.72 -12.92 28.15
CA VAL A 45 -22.39 -12.79 28.75
C VAL A 45 -21.97 -11.32 28.81
N VAL A 46 -22.13 -10.59 27.70
CA VAL A 46 -21.74 -9.18 27.58
C VAL A 46 -22.59 -8.29 28.48
N ALA A 47 -23.90 -8.53 28.57
CA ALA A 47 -24.80 -7.77 29.44
C ALA A 47 -24.36 -7.82 30.92
N GLY A 48 -23.95 -9.01 31.40
CA GLY A 48 -23.41 -9.17 32.75
C GLY A 48 -21.97 -8.65 32.92
N LEU A 49 -21.21 -8.58 31.84
CA LEU A 49 -19.80 -8.18 31.84
C LEU A 49 -19.60 -6.65 31.80
N ILE A 50 -20.47 -5.90 31.12
CA ILE A 50 -20.32 -4.43 30.97
C ILE A 50 -20.15 -3.68 32.30
N PRO A 51 -20.96 -3.95 33.35
CA PRO A 51 -20.77 -3.30 34.65
C PRO A 51 -19.39 -3.60 35.25
N GLU A 52 -19.00 -4.88 35.25
CA GLU A 52 -17.71 -5.37 35.78
C GLU A 52 -16.51 -4.82 35.01
N LEU A 53 -16.66 -4.62 33.69
CA LEU A 53 -15.65 -3.97 32.87
C LEU A 53 -15.34 -2.56 33.36
N LYS A 54 -16.38 -1.79 33.66
CA LYS A 54 -16.26 -0.40 34.10
C LYS A 54 -15.74 -0.29 35.53
N SER A 55 -16.29 -1.11 36.44
CA SER A 55 -15.98 -1.00 37.88
C SER A 55 -14.64 -1.61 38.26
N THR A 56 -14.23 -2.69 37.57
CA THR A 56 -13.16 -3.57 38.06
C THR A 56 -12.13 -3.90 36.99
N LEU A 57 -12.53 -4.49 35.87
CA LEU A 57 -11.55 -5.03 34.91
C LEU A 57 -10.70 -3.95 34.25
N ILE A 58 -11.29 -2.88 33.72
CA ILE A 58 -10.52 -1.81 33.06
C ILE A 58 -9.55 -1.14 34.05
N PRO A 59 -9.99 -0.69 35.26
CA PRO A 59 -9.07 -0.13 36.25
C PRO A 59 -7.94 -1.08 36.65
N GLU A 60 -8.23 -2.35 36.92
CA GLU A 60 -7.22 -3.31 37.36
C GLU A 60 -6.28 -3.73 36.24
N LEU A 61 -6.76 -3.93 35.01
CA LEU A 61 -5.90 -4.17 33.84
C LEU A 61 -4.98 -2.98 33.57
N THR A 62 -5.47 -1.75 33.74
CA THR A 62 -4.65 -0.54 33.64
C THR A 62 -3.53 -0.54 34.69
N LYS A 63 -3.83 -0.90 35.94
CA LYS A 63 -2.81 -1.02 37.01
C LYS A 63 -1.82 -2.17 36.78
N LEU A 64 -2.28 -3.25 36.15
CA LEU A 64 -1.44 -4.41 35.81
C LEU A 64 -0.53 -4.14 34.61
N PHE A 65 -0.72 -3.04 33.87
CA PHE A 65 0.13 -2.65 32.75
C PHE A 65 1.48 -2.11 33.25
N LYS A 66 2.35 -3.02 33.67
CA LYS A 66 3.68 -2.76 34.23
C LYS A 66 4.68 -3.81 33.73
N PRO A 67 6.00 -3.59 33.86
CA PRO A 67 7.02 -4.48 33.32
C PRO A 67 6.79 -5.96 33.66
N ASN A 68 6.91 -6.83 32.64
CA ASN A 68 6.69 -8.28 32.66
C ASN A 68 5.21 -8.72 32.74
N GLN A 69 4.26 -7.80 32.59
CA GLN A 69 2.82 -8.13 32.60
C GLN A 69 2.07 -7.51 31.43
N GLU A 70 2.72 -6.65 30.63
CA GLU A 70 2.06 -5.93 29.54
C GLU A 70 1.51 -6.86 28.47
N GLU A 71 2.29 -7.86 28.05
CA GLU A 71 1.86 -8.85 27.06
C GLU A 71 0.64 -9.66 27.56
N PHE A 72 0.66 -10.05 28.83
CA PHE A 72 -0.49 -10.69 29.48
C PHE A 72 -1.74 -9.81 29.41
N VAL A 73 -1.61 -8.52 29.77
CA VAL A 73 -2.73 -7.58 29.73
C VAL A 73 -3.25 -7.40 28.31
N LEU A 74 -2.37 -7.30 27.31
CA LEU A 74 -2.74 -7.17 25.89
C LEU A 74 -3.44 -8.42 25.35
N LYS A 75 -3.03 -9.62 25.78
CA LYS A 75 -3.70 -10.88 25.42
C LYS A 75 -5.11 -10.98 26.01
N VAL A 76 -5.26 -10.64 27.29
CA VAL A 76 -6.58 -10.56 27.95
C VAL A 76 -7.46 -9.51 27.27
N TRP A 77 -6.89 -8.36 26.94
CA TRP A 77 -7.57 -7.28 26.22
C TRP A 77 -8.16 -7.78 24.88
N GLY A 78 -7.38 -8.50 24.08
CA GLY A 78 -7.85 -9.07 22.80
C GLY A 78 -9.03 -10.03 22.98
N SER A 79 -9.00 -10.85 24.04
CA SER A 79 -10.10 -11.75 24.41
C SER A 79 -11.38 -10.99 24.80
N ILE A 80 -11.24 -9.92 25.60
CA ILE A 80 -12.37 -9.06 25.98
C ILE A 80 -12.97 -8.37 24.76
N ILE A 81 -12.15 -7.82 23.86
CA ILE A 81 -12.61 -7.19 22.62
C ILE A 81 -13.37 -8.19 21.75
N THR A 82 -12.88 -9.41 21.63
CA THR A 82 -13.56 -10.47 20.88
C THR A 82 -14.94 -10.77 21.48
N LEU A 83 -15.02 -10.91 22.81
CA LEU A 83 -16.28 -11.18 23.52
C LEU A 83 -17.28 -10.02 23.43
N LEU A 84 -16.83 -8.77 23.44
CA LEU A 84 -17.73 -7.62 23.40
C LEU A 84 -18.54 -7.53 22.09
N GLY A 85 -18.02 -8.04 20.98
CA GLY A 85 -18.73 -8.06 19.70
C GLY A 85 -19.32 -6.70 19.32
N LYS A 86 -20.56 -6.70 18.86
CA LYS A 86 -21.28 -5.49 18.39
C LYS A 86 -21.54 -4.44 19.48
N SER A 87 -21.38 -4.76 20.76
CA SER A 87 -21.64 -3.82 21.86
C SER A 87 -20.73 -2.60 21.85
N ILE A 88 -19.51 -2.72 21.28
CA ILE A 88 -18.55 -1.62 21.17
C ILE A 88 -18.65 -0.82 19.86
N HIS A 89 -19.46 -1.26 18.90
CA HIS A 89 -19.59 -0.61 17.58
C HIS A 89 -20.17 0.80 17.68
N LYS A 90 -21.07 1.03 18.64
CA LYS A 90 -21.70 2.35 18.89
C LYS A 90 -20.80 3.30 19.69
N GLY A 91 -19.64 2.83 20.15
CA GLY A 91 -18.74 3.64 20.97
C GLY A 91 -19.13 3.62 22.45
N GLY A 92 -18.55 4.51 23.23
CA GLY A 92 -18.88 4.69 24.65
C GLY A 92 -17.69 4.50 25.59
N SER A 93 -17.95 4.60 26.88
CA SER A 93 -16.89 4.59 27.90
C SER A 93 -16.11 3.27 27.97
N VAL A 94 -16.75 2.13 27.66
CA VAL A 94 -16.09 0.81 27.68
C VAL A 94 -14.99 0.74 26.63
N ILE A 95 -15.30 1.05 25.36
CA ILE A 95 -14.28 1.04 24.30
C ILE A 95 -13.19 2.08 24.57
N ASN A 96 -13.54 3.28 25.05
CA ASN A 96 -12.54 4.31 25.35
C ASN A 96 -11.59 3.88 26.47
N GLY A 97 -12.10 3.23 27.52
CA GLY A 97 -11.28 2.68 28.59
C GLY A 97 -10.35 1.56 28.09
N LEU A 98 -10.85 0.69 27.22
CA LEU A 98 -10.05 -0.35 26.57
C LEU A 98 -8.98 0.25 25.64
N LEU A 99 -9.30 1.28 24.85
CA LEU A 99 -8.34 1.96 23.99
C LEU A 99 -7.20 2.60 24.81
N GLY A 100 -7.52 3.18 25.97
CA GLY A 100 -6.50 3.73 26.88
C GLY A 100 -5.51 2.69 27.43
N ILE A 101 -5.89 1.41 27.50
CA ILE A 101 -4.98 0.33 27.89
C ILE A 101 -3.99 0.03 26.75
N VAL A 102 -4.49 -0.25 25.54
CA VAL A 102 -3.62 -0.62 24.40
C VAL A 102 -2.76 0.56 23.93
N GLU A 103 -3.22 1.80 24.12
CA GLU A 103 -2.42 3.01 23.84
C GLU A 103 -1.14 3.07 24.68
N GLN A 104 -1.15 2.59 25.93
CA GLN A 104 0.07 2.47 26.74
C GLN A 104 1.06 1.48 26.12
N GLY A 105 0.56 0.42 25.48
CA GLY A 105 1.40 -0.55 24.80
C GLY A 105 2.06 0.01 23.54
N PHE A 106 1.33 0.78 22.72
CA PHE A 106 1.92 1.49 21.58
C PHE A 106 2.98 2.53 21.99
N LYS A 107 2.81 3.14 23.18
CA LYS A 107 3.75 4.13 23.75
C LYS A 107 4.86 3.51 24.61
N SER A 108 4.89 2.18 24.75
CA SER A 108 5.86 1.50 25.61
C SER A 108 7.29 1.63 25.09
N ALA A 109 8.24 1.73 26.01
CA ALA A 109 9.66 1.68 25.69
C ALA A 109 10.11 0.27 25.23
N TYR A 110 9.39 -0.77 25.66
CA TYR A 110 9.73 -2.16 25.35
C TYR A 110 9.25 -2.54 23.94
N ILE A 111 10.11 -3.26 23.21
CA ILE A 111 9.85 -3.70 21.83
C ILE A 111 8.71 -4.71 21.80
N ASP A 112 8.81 -5.74 22.63
CA ASP A 112 7.85 -6.85 22.68
C ASP A 112 6.44 -6.36 23.04
N THR A 113 6.33 -5.40 23.96
CA THR A 113 5.05 -4.76 24.31
C THR A 113 4.43 -4.01 23.13
N ARG A 114 5.23 -3.28 22.34
CA ARG A 114 4.75 -2.62 21.12
C ARG A 114 4.32 -3.63 20.08
N VAL A 115 5.06 -4.73 19.90
CA VAL A 115 4.70 -5.83 19.01
C VAL A 115 3.35 -6.44 19.44
N ALA A 116 3.21 -6.79 20.71
CA ALA A 116 1.98 -7.35 21.28
C ALA A 116 0.78 -6.42 21.12
N SER A 117 0.98 -5.10 21.09
CA SER A 117 -0.10 -4.12 20.90
C SER A 117 -0.67 -4.15 19.48
N TYR A 118 0.18 -4.32 18.46
CA TYR A 118 -0.30 -4.52 17.09
C TYR A 118 -1.02 -5.87 16.93
N VAL A 119 -0.52 -6.93 17.56
CA VAL A 119 -1.21 -8.24 17.59
C VAL A 119 -2.58 -8.11 18.26
N ALA A 120 -2.66 -7.47 19.42
CA ALA A 120 -3.92 -7.17 20.09
C ALA A 120 -4.86 -6.36 19.18
N TRP A 121 -4.35 -5.37 18.46
CA TRP A 121 -5.12 -4.52 17.55
C TRP A 121 -5.87 -5.30 16.47
N LYS A 122 -5.34 -6.44 16.00
CA LYS A 122 -6.04 -7.34 15.06
C LYS A 122 -7.38 -7.82 15.62
N HIS A 123 -7.51 -8.02 16.94
CA HIS A 123 -8.80 -8.38 17.54
C HIS A 123 -9.85 -7.27 17.41
N LEU A 124 -9.43 -5.99 17.47
CA LEU A 124 -10.34 -4.86 17.27
C LEU A 124 -10.76 -4.73 15.80
N ILE A 125 -9.81 -4.93 14.88
CA ILE A 125 -10.10 -5.00 13.44
C ILE A 125 -11.14 -6.09 13.18
N ASN A 126 -10.90 -7.31 13.66
CA ASN A 126 -11.83 -8.43 13.52
C ASN A 126 -13.19 -8.16 14.16
N ASN A 127 -13.23 -7.50 15.33
CA ASN A 127 -14.49 -7.14 15.97
C ASN A 127 -15.32 -6.18 15.10
N PHE A 128 -14.70 -5.13 14.55
CA PHE A 128 -15.41 -4.19 13.68
C PHE A 128 -15.80 -4.83 12.34
N ALA A 129 -15.02 -5.80 11.86
CA ALA A 129 -15.33 -6.58 10.67
C ALA A 129 -16.58 -7.45 10.79
N THR A 130 -17.05 -7.75 12.00
CA THR A 130 -18.30 -8.50 12.19
C THR A 130 -19.53 -7.78 11.63
N ASN A 131 -19.41 -6.51 11.26
CA ASN A 131 -20.38 -5.75 10.49
C ASN A 131 -19.67 -4.91 9.41
N PRO A 132 -19.86 -5.19 8.10
CA PRO A 132 -19.22 -4.45 7.01
C PRO A 132 -19.39 -2.92 7.10
N ASP A 133 -20.57 -2.44 7.51
CA ASP A 133 -20.85 -1.00 7.64
C ASP A 133 -20.08 -0.35 8.80
N THR A 134 -19.70 -1.15 9.80
CA THR A 134 -18.98 -0.65 10.98
C THR A 134 -17.50 -0.47 10.67
N ILE A 135 -16.87 -1.43 9.99
CA ILE A 135 -15.45 -1.33 9.63
C ILE A 135 -15.19 -0.26 8.56
N SER A 136 -16.13 -0.08 7.62
CA SER A 136 -16.03 0.95 6.57
C SER A 136 -16.45 2.35 7.05
N ASN A 137 -17.09 2.46 8.22
CA ASN A 137 -17.47 3.75 8.79
C ASN A 137 -16.24 4.66 8.97
N ALA A 138 -16.27 5.87 8.40
CA ALA A 138 -15.14 6.80 8.40
C ALA A 138 -14.53 7.05 9.80
N LYS A 139 -15.35 7.17 10.86
CA LYS A 139 -14.85 7.39 12.23
C LYS A 139 -14.12 6.14 12.77
N ARG A 140 -14.64 4.95 12.47
CA ARG A 140 -14.06 3.67 12.91
C ARG A 140 -12.83 3.31 12.12
N LEU A 141 -12.85 3.48 10.81
CA LEU A 141 -11.69 3.27 9.95
C LEU A 141 -10.54 4.20 10.36
N LYS A 142 -10.82 5.49 10.61
CA LYS A 142 -9.81 6.43 11.10
C LYS A 142 -9.21 6.01 12.45
N LEU A 143 -10.03 5.47 13.35
CA LEU A 143 -9.57 4.91 14.62
C LEU A 143 -8.64 3.72 14.39
N LEU A 144 -9.02 2.77 13.52
CA LEU A 144 -8.21 1.59 13.19
C LEU A 144 -6.87 1.95 12.54
N LEU A 145 -6.87 2.98 11.68
CA LEU A 145 -5.68 3.48 10.99
C LEU A 145 -4.76 4.31 11.89
N GLN A 146 -5.24 4.85 13.01
CA GLN A 146 -4.47 5.76 13.87
C GLN A 146 -3.10 5.19 14.28
N PRO A 147 -2.97 4.00 14.90
CA PRO A 147 -1.67 3.44 15.24
C PRO A 147 -0.87 3.02 13.99
N LEU A 148 -1.55 2.68 12.89
CA LEU A 148 -0.93 2.25 11.64
C LEU A 148 -0.35 3.39 10.81
N LEU A 149 -0.76 4.64 11.05
CA LEU A 149 -0.25 5.82 10.36
C LEU A 149 0.79 6.61 11.18
N MET A 150 1.01 6.26 12.45
CA MET A 150 1.96 6.99 13.31
C MET A 150 3.41 6.83 12.85
N ASN A 151 4.11 7.94 12.62
CA ASN A 151 5.54 7.95 12.28
C ASN A 151 6.40 7.89 13.55
N SER A 152 6.70 6.71 14.08
CA SER A 152 7.49 6.60 15.33
C SER A 152 8.51 5.46 15.39
N THR A 153 8.49 4.54 14.45
CA THR A 153 9.17 3.25 14.64
C THR A 153 10.45 3.16 13.81
N LYS A 154 11.61 3.27 14.48
CA LYS A 154 12.94 2.99 13.89
C LYS A 154 13.31 1.50 13.91
N GLN A 155 12.51 0.68 14.60
CA GLN A 155 12.80 -0.74 14.82
C GLN A 155 12.07 -1.61 13.81
N GLU A 156 12.81 -2.44 13.11
CA GLU A 156 12.31 -3.28 12.03
C GLU A 156 11.25 -4.29 12.50
N SER A 157 11.45 -4.96 13.64
CA SER A 157 10.48 -5.95 14.17
C SER A 157 9.08 -5.35 14.41
N VAL A 158 9.03 -4.12 14.94
CA VAL A 158 7.78 -3.38 15.16
C VAL A 158 7.20 -2.90 13.83
N ALA A 159 8.03 -2.54 12.85
CA ALA A 159 7.57 -2.17 11.51
C ALA A 159 6.93 -3.37 10.78
N VAL A 160 7.49 -4.58 10.91
CA VAL A 160 6.96 -5.80 10.29
C VAL A 160 5.60 -6.17 10.85
N VAL A 161 5.42 -6.19 12.19
CA VAL A 161 4.11 -6.52 12.78
C VAL A 161 3.06 -5.43 12.53
N ARG A 162 3.48 -4.16 12.46
CA ARG A 162 2.61 -3.06 12.02
C ARG A 162 2.14 -3.29 10.60
N LEU A 163 3.04 -3.66 9.70
CA LEU A 163 2.73 -3.93 8.30
C LEU A 163 1.76 -5.10 8.15
N ASP A 164 2.04 -6.20 8.83
CA ASP A 164 1.16 -7.38 8.89
C ASP A 164 -0.22 -7.03 9.48
N THR A 165 -0.30 -6.19 10.50
CA THR A 165 -1.57 -5.69 11.06
C THR A 165 -2.31 -4.78 10.08
N TRP A 166 -1.59 -3.97 9.30
CA TRP A 166 -2.18 -3.11 8.28
C TRP A 166 -2.69 -3.92 7.08
N TRP A 167 -1.93 -4.91 6.64
CA TRP A 167 -2.36 -5.83 5.60
C TRP A 167 -3.60 -6.61 6.03
N HIS A 168 -3.63 -7.07 7.29
CA HIS A 168 -4.82 -7.71 7.87
C HIS A 168 -6.05 -6.80 7.80
N LEU A 169 -5.92 -5.49 8.08
CA LEU A 169 -7.01 -4.52 7.90
C LEU A 169 -7.46 -4.44 6.44
N ALA A 170 -6.53 -4.37 5.48
CA ALA A 170 -6.85 -4.32 4.07
C ALA A 170 -7.62 -5.57 3.61
N GLN A 171 -7.18 -6.77 4.02
CA GLN A 171 -7.88 -8.03 3.73
C GLN A 171 -9.28 -8.05 4.34
N THR A 172 -9.41 -7.54 5.56
CA THR A 172 -10.67 -7.58 6.33
C THR A 172 -11.72 -6.60 5.79
N LEU A 173 -11.32 -5.55 5.06
CA LEU A 173 -12.24 -4.61 4.43
C LEU A 173 -13.04 -5.23 3.26
N GLY A 174 -12.49 -6.24 2.57
CA GLY A 174 -13.14 -6.90 1.43
C GLY A 174 -13.65 -5.91 0.38
N THR A 175 -14.93 -5.99 0.02
CA THR A 175 -15.63 -5.07 -0.90
C THR A 175 -15.52 -3.59 -0.52
N ASN A 176 -15.22 -3.27 0.73
CA ASN A 176 -15.05 -1.89 1.20
C ASN A 176 -13.62 -1.37 1.02
N LEU A 177 -12.68 -2.17 0.50
CA LEU A 177 -11.31 -1.72 0.26
C LEU A 177 -11.21 -0.73 -0.91
N PRO A 178 -11.77 -0.98 -2.11
CA PRO A 178 -11.71 -0.03 -3.23
C PRO A 178 -12.16 1.40 -2.89
N PRO A 179 -13.33 1.65 -2.26
CA PRO A 179 -13.73 3.02 -1.91
C PRO A 179 -12.81 3.69 -0.88
N ASN A 180 -12.02 2.91 -0.13
CA ASN A 180 -11.10 3.39 0.90
C ASN A 180 -9.62 3.32 0.49
N PHE A 181 -9.32 3.10 -0.80
CA PHE A 181 -7.97 2.94 -1.33
C PHE A 181 -7.00 4.05 -0.86
N GLU A 182 -7.40 5.31 -1.02
CA GLU A 182 -6.57 6.48 -0.66
C GLU A 182 -6.23 6.56 0.84
N GLN A 183 -7.11 6.04 1.70
CA GLN A 183 -6.91 6.09 3.14
C GLN A 183 -6.09 4.89 3.65
N VAL A 184 -6.15 3.76 2.94
CA VAL A 184 -5.60 2.48 3.40
C VAL A 184 -4.40 2.05 2.56
N CYS A 185 -4.58 1.85 1.25
CA CYS A 185 -3.58 1.28 0.36
C CYS A 185 -2.50 2.30 -0.06
N GLY A 186 -2.87 3.56 -0.32
CA GLY A 186 -1.91 4.61 -0.68
C GLY A 186 -0.83 4.81 0.40
N PRO A 187 -1.21 5.11 1.66
CA PRO A 187 -0.24 5.29 2.74
C PRO A 187 0.50 3.99 3.11
N LEU A 188 -0.11 2.83 2.87
CA LEU A 188 0.53 1.52 3.04
C LEU A 188 1.68 1.34 2.04
N LEU A 189 1.43 1.57 0.75
CA LEU A 189 2.47 1.51 -0.29
C LEU A 189 3.56 2.56 -0.07
N GLN A 190 3.18 3.75 0.39
CA GLN A 190 4.12 4.80 0.80
C GLN A 190 5.00 4.34 1.96
N PHE A 191 4.42 3.71 2.98
CA PHE A 191 5.17 3.17 4.12
C PHE A 191 6.14 2.07 3.69
N THR A 192 5.76 1.20 2.75
CA THR A 192 6.58 0.05 2.37
C THR A 192 7.62 0.33 1.30
N LEU A 193 7.30 1.16 0.31
CA LEU A 193 8.13 1.40 -0.88
C LEU A 193 8.71 2.81 -0.92
N GLY A 194 8.37 3.67 0.05
CA GLY A 194 8.97 5.00 0.18
C GLY A 194 8.43 6.02 -0.82
N LEU A 195 7.19 5.85 -1.31
CA LEU A 195 6.56 6.80 -2.23
C LEU A 195 6.60 8.21 -1.64
N THR A 196 7.43 9.08 -2.22
CA THR A 196 7.43 10.49 -1.82
C THR A 196 6.08 11.09 -2.21
N PRO A 197 5.37 11.78 -1.29
CA PRO A 197 4.14 12.43 -1.66
C PRO A 197 4.50 13.60 -2.57
N GLY A 198 4.27 13.42 -3.88
CA GLY A 198 4.32 14.42 -4.94
C GLY A 198 5.53 15.37 -4.89
N LEU A 199 6.58 15.06 -5.64
CA LEU A 199 7.35 16.14 -6.27
C LEU A 199 6.40 16.87 -7.23
N PRO A 200 6.20 18.20 -7.09
CA PRO A 200 5.48 18.96 -8.10
C PRO A 200 6.25 18.86 -9.41
N THR A 201 5.54 18.50 -10.48
CA THR A 201 5.99 18.74 -11.86
C THR A 201 6.46 20.19 -12.00
N PRO A 202 7.61 20.50 -12.64
CA PRO A 202 8.04 21.87 -12.83
C PRO A 202 6.98 22.64 -13.61
N ALA A 203 6.41 23.66 -12.98
CA ALA A 203 5.41 24.53 -13.57
C ALA A 203 5.98 25.31 -14.78
N THR A 204 5.21 25.36 -15.86
CA THR A 204 5.41 26.22 -17.03
C THR A 204 5.26 27.70 -16.63
N PRO A 205 6.11 28.63 -17.13
CA PRO A 205 5.96 30.05 -16.87
C PRO A 205 4.93 30.65 -17.84
N ALA A 206 3.82 31.18 -17.33
CA ALA A 206 2.95 32.06 -18.09
C ALA A 206 2.58 33.29 -17.25
N GLY A 207 3.11 34.43 -17.66
CA GLY A 207 2.87 35.72 -17.02
C GLY A 207 1.44 36.23 -17.23
N GLY A 208 0.98 37.03 -16.28
CA GLY A 208 -0.30 37.74 -16.37
C GLY A 208 -0.45 38.68 -15.18
N LYS A 209 -0.32 39.98 -15.44
CA LYS A 209 -0.40 41.11 -14.50
C LYS A 209 -1.75 41.15 -13.77
N MET A 210 -1.76 41.52 -12.48
CA MET A 210 -2.82 42.38 -11.95
C MET A 210 -2.40 43.19 -10.70
N LEU A 211 -2.15 44.47 -10.97
CA LEU A 211 -2.52 45.70 -10.26
C LEU A 211 -2.51 45.78 -8.71
N LEU A 212 -1.70 46.77 -8.28
CA LEU A 212 -1.73 47.50 -7.01
C LEU A 212 -3.14 47.90 -6.55
N ALA A 213 -3.38 47.76 -5.25
CA ALA A 213 -4.19 48.71 -4.48
C ALA A 213 -3.49 49.04 -3.15
N THR A 214 -3.32 50.34 -2.94
CA THR A 214 -2.58 51.06 -1.90
C THR A 214 -3.42 51.36 -0.67
N THR A 215 -2.85 51.38 0.55
CA THR A 215 -2.95 52.45 1.61
C THR A 215 -2.30 52.02 2.97
N PRO A 216 -1.99 52.96 3.90
CA PRO A 216 -0.72 52.99 4.65
C PRO A 216 -0.74 52.70 6.18
N GLN A 217 0.48 52.53 6.71
CA GLN A 217 0.97 52.46 8.10
C GLN A 217 0.09 52.94 9.29
N ARG A 218 0.07 52.16 10.40
CA ARG A 218 0.53 52.63 11.74
C ARG A 218 0.74 51.50 12.76
N ARG A 219 1.62 51.81 13.74
CA ARG A 219 2.27 50.98 14.78
C ARG A 219 1.32 50.30 15.78
N GLY A 220 1.70 49.10 16.24
CA GLY A 220 1.20 48.48 17.47
C GLY A 220 1.70 47.04 17.62
N SER A 221 2.54 46.79 18.61
CA SER A 221 3.03 45.48 19.05
C SER A 221 1.90 44.54 19.48
N PHE A 222 1.90 43.26 19.06
CA PHE A 222 1.53 42.01 19.78
C PHE A 222 1.51 40.85 18.77
N PRO A 223 2.19 39.69 18.97
CA PRO A 223 2.00 38.55 18.11
C PRO A 223 0.79 37.72 18.59
N ALA A 224 -0.31 37.78 17.85
CA ALA A 224 -1.41 36.82 17.96
C ALA A 224 -1.09 35.58 17.09
N PRO A 225 -1.41 34.35 17.53
CA PRO A 225 -1.18 33.14 16.75
C PRO A 225 -2.24 33.02 15.65
N ASN A 226 -1.80 32.90 14.40
CA ASN A 226 -2.68 32.60 13.27
C ASN A 226 -3.36 31.22 13.43
N PRO A 227 -4.60 31.03 12.93
CA PRO A 227 -5.27 29.75 12.92
C PRO A 227 -4.61 28.84 11.88
N ALA A 228 -3.97 27.77 12.34
CA ALA A 228 -3.40 26.75 11.48
C ALA A 228 -4.53 26.00 10.73
N THR A 229 -4.40 25.93 9.41
CA THR A 229 -5.08 24.94 8.57
C THR A 229 -4.75 23.52 9.06
N PRO A 230 -5.68 22.54 8.99
CA PRO A 230 -5.42 21.20 9.48
C PRO A 230 -4.41 20.50 8.55
N ARG A 231 -3.18 20.30 9.03
CA ARG A 231 -2.22 19.41 8.37
C ARG A 231 -2.74 17.97 8.48
N THR A 232 -2.87 17.30 7.33
CA THR A 232 -3.00 15.84 7.28
C THR A 232 -1.77 15.22 7.94
N PRO A 233 -1.91 14.18 8.78
CA PRO A 233 -0.76 13.44 9.28
C PRO A 233 -0.22 12.60 8.11
N GLY A 234 0.76 13.16 7.39
CA GLY A 234 1.46 12.46 6.32
C GLY A 234 2.29 11.31 6.89
N VAL A 235 2.25 10.16 6.22
CA VAL A 235 3.24 9.10 6.39
C VAL A 235 4.52 9.59 5.71
N GLY A 236 5.60 9.77 6.45
CA GLY A 236 6.95 9.94 5.88
C GLY A 236 7.48 11.36 5.72
N GLY A 237 8.36 11.75 6.65
CA GLY A 237 9.56 12.53 6.38
C GLY A 237 10.69 11.95 7.23
N GLY A 238 11.74 11.37 6.62
CA GLY A 238 12.95 11.02 7.37
C GLY A 238 13.89 9.97 6.76
N HIS A 239 13.43 8.75 6.45
CA HIS A 239 14.33 7.65 6.06
C HIS A 239 13.67 6.67 5.08
N PRO A 240 14.45 6.07 4.15
CA PRO A 240 13.94 5.02 3.28
C PRO A 240 13.52 3.79 4.11
N PRO A 241 12.46 3.08 3.70
CA PRO A 241 12.05 1.84 4.36
C PRO A 241 13.16 0.79 4.32
N SER A 242 13.21 -0.10 5.32
CA SER A 242 14.18 -1.20 5.30
C SER A 242 13.89 -2.16 4.16
N LYS A 243 14.92 -2.88 3.70
CA LYS A 243 14.80 -3.85 2.61
C LYS A 243 13.77 -4.95 2.90
N ALA A 244 13.68 -5.45 4.14
CA ALA A 244 12.68 -6.45 4.50
C ALA A 244 11.25 -5.92 4.34
N ILE A 245 11.02 -4.67 4.73
CA ILE A 245 9.73 -3.98 4.55
C ILE A 245 9.42 -3.77 3.06
N GLN A 246 10.41 -3.40 2.25
CA GLN A 246 10.25 -3.24 0.81
C GLN A 246 9.91 -4.56 0.10
N LEU A 247 10.53 -5.68 0.51
CA LEU A 247 10.23 -7.01 -0.03
C LEU A 247 8.77 -7.40 0.22
N ILE A 248 8.28 -7.20 1.45
CA ILE A 248 6.86 -7.42 1.78
C ILE A 248 5.97 -6.42 1.01
N GLY A 249 6.42 -5.18 0.85
CA GLY A 249 5.77 -4.15 0.03
C GLY A 249 5.56 -4.57 -1.43
N ALA A 250 6.53 -5.26 -2.03
CA ALA A 250 6.40 -5.80 -3.38
C ALA A 250 5.34 -6.91 -3.46
N GLU A 251 5.25 -7.78 -2.44
CA GLU A 251 4.17 -8.77 -2.35
C GLU A 251 2.79 -8.10 -2.21
N ILE A 252 2.69 -7.05 -1.39
CA ILE A 252 1.48 -6.24 -1.23
C ILE A 252 1.07 -5.63 -2.57
N LEU A 253 2.02 -5.00 -3.28
CA LEU A 253 1.77 -4.42 -4.60
C LEU A 253 1.25 -5.47 -5.59
N LEU A 254 1.86 -6.66 -5.61
CA LEU A 254 1.38 -7.76 -6.45
C LEU A 254 -0.06 -8.16 -6.10
N HIS A 255 -0.38 -8.31 -4.82
CA HIS A 255 -1.74 -8.65 -4.38
C HIS A 255 -2.76 -7.55 -4.73
N LEU A 256 -2.38 -6.27 -4.62
CA LEU A 256 -3.24 -5.14 -4.97
C LEU A 256 -3.49 -5.01 -6.47
N LEU A 257 -2.48 -5.31 -7.30
CA LEU A 257 -2.62 -5.36 -8.76
C LEU A 257 -3.47 -6.57 -9.21
N GLY A 258 -3.61 -7.61 -8.38
CA GLY A 258 -4.40 -8.78 -8.71
C GLY A 258 -3.77 -9.63 -9.81
N LYS A 259 -4.51 -10.63 -10.30
CA LYS A 259 -4.05 -11.56 -11.33
C LYS A 259 -4.55 -11.12 -12.70
N THR A 260 -3.67 -10.62 -13.57
CA THR A 260 -4.01 -10.45 -14.99
C THR A 260 -3.07 -11.19 -15.94
N GLY A 261 -2.17 -12.04 -15.41
CA GLY A 261 -1.18 -12.81 -16.17
C GLY A 261 -1.19 -14.32 -15.92
N THR A 262 -0.50 -15.06 -16.80
CA THR A 262 -0.38 -16.54 -16.82
C THR A 262 0.88 -17.07 -16.13
N ALA A 263 1.64 -16.19 -15.47
CA ALA A 263 2.95 -16.52 -14.95
C ALA A 263 2.92 -17.47 -13.75
N ALA A 264 4.07 -18.10 -13.50
CA ALA A 264 4.23 -19.15 -12.50
C ALA A 264 3.84 -18.68 -11.08
N ALA A 265 3.47 -19.64 -10.23
CA ALA A 265 3.14 -19.34 -8.84
C ALA A 265 4.37 -18.82 -8.09
N ALA A 266 4.29 -17.58 -7.60
CA ALA A 266 5.30 -17.01 -6.71
C ALA A 266 5.18 -17.60 -5.30
N LYS A 267 6.32 -17.78 -4.63
CA LYS A 267 6.34 -18.13 -3.19
C LYS A 267 6.18 -16.85 -2.38
N LEU A 268 4.94 -16.52 -2.05
CA LEU A 268 4.56 -15.34 -1.27
C LEU A 268 4.43 -15.70 0.21
N THR A 269 4.84 -14.77 1.08
CA THR A 269 4.71 -14.88 2.53
C THR A 269 3.36 -14.36 3.01
N LEU A 270 2.80 -13.36 2.33
CA LEU A 270 1.50 -12.80 2.65
C LEU A 270 0.35 -13.61 2.05
N ALA A 271 -0.71 -13.78 2.85
CA ALA A 271 -1.98 -14.28 2.35
C ALA A 271 -2.59 -13.29 1.34
N PRO A 272 -3.24 -13.78 0.27
CA PRO A 272 -3.83 -12.92 -0.75
C PRO A 272 -5.03 -12.12 -0.23
N LEU A 273 -5.42 -11.09 -0.98
CA LEU A 273 -6.73 -10.47 -0.80
C LEU A 273 -7.83 -11.49 -1.18
N HIS A 274 -8.94 -11.46 -0.45
CA HIS A 274 -10.08 -12.33 -0.74
C HIS A 274 -10.85 -11.89 -1.99
N GLU A 275 -10.83 -10.59 -2.28
CA GLU A 275 -11.50 -9.97 -3.42
C GLU A 275 -10.51 -9.09 -4.17
N GLU A 276 -10.69 -8.96 -5.48
CA GLU A 276 -9.83 -8.13 -6.31
C GLU A 276 -10.08 -6.64 -6.04
N LEU A 277 -9.00 -5.90 -5.81
CA LEU A 277 -9.08 -4.46 -5.58
C LEU A 277 -9.49 -3.70 -6.85
N ILE A 278 -8.85 -4.04 -7.97
CA ILE A 278 -9.08 -3.38 -9.26
C ILE A 278 -10.30 -4.01 -9.91
N THR A 279 -11.46 -3.42 -9.66
CA THR A 279 -12.76 -3.94 -10.14
C THR A 279 -13.16 -3.41 -11.52
N SER A 280 -12.48 -2.39 -12.04
CA SER A 280 -12.77 -1.79 -13.34
C SER A 280 -11.58 -0.99 -13.90
N PRO A 281 -11.50 -0.78 -15.23
CA PRO A 281 -10.50 0.10 -15.84
C PRO A 281 -10.56 1.54 -15.31
N ALA A 282 -11.77 2.05 -15.01
CA ALA A 282 -11.94 3.40 -14.46
C ALA A 282 -11.32 3.55 -13.06
N PHE A 283 -11.46 2.52 -12.21
CA PHE A 283 -10.78 2.48 -10.92
C PHE A 283 -9.26 2.49 -11.10
N PHE A 284 -8.74 1.64 -12.01
CA PHE A 284 -7.31 1.60 -12.27
C PHE A 284 -6.78 2.94 -12.76
N ILE A 285 -7.40 3.56 -13.77
CA ILE A 285 -6.98 4.86 -14.33
C ILE A 285 -6.89 5.92 -13.22
N LYS A 286 -7.87 5.96 -12.32
CA LYS A 286 -7.91 6.91 -11.19
C LYS A 286 -6.70 6.77 -10.26
N HIS A 287 -6.20 5.54 -10.05
CA HIS A 287 -5.12 5.24 -9.10
C HIS A 287 -3.82 4.80 -9.78
N ALA A 288 -3.72 4.95 -11.11
CA ALA A 288 -2.63 4.40 -11.90
C ALA A 288 -1.27 5.00 -11.52
N GLU A 289 -1.22 6.31 -11.21
CA GLU A 289 0.01 6.97 -10.76
C GLU A 289 0.61 6.26 -9.54
N THR A 290 -0.22 5.90 -8.55
CA THR A 290 0.24 5.21 -7.35
C THR A 290 0.81 3.82 -7.68
N PHE A 291 0.13 3.06 -8.54
CA PHE A 291 0.58 1.72 -8.92
C PHE A 291 1.85 1.74 -9.77
N ILE A 292 1.93 2.65 -10.74
CA ILE A 292 3.10 2.84 -11.62
C ILE A 292 4.31 3.25 -10.78
N ARG A 293 4.15 4.24 -9.88
CA ARG A 293 5.22 4.69 -8.98
C ARG A 293 5.67 3.59 -8.03
N ALA A 294 4.74 2.86 -7.42
CA ALA A 294 5.07 1.73 -6.55
C ALA A 294 5.85 0.65 -7.28
N THR A 295 5.47 0.35 -8.52
CA THR A 295 6.19 -0.63 -9.36
C THR A 295 7.61 -0.15 -9.66
N GLN A 296 7.76 1.11 -10.06
CA GLN A 296 9.05 1.74 -10.32
C GLN A 296 9.97 1.66 -9.09
N GLU A 297 9.49 2.13 -7.93
CA GLU A 297 10.28 2.13 -6.70
C GLU A 297 10.67 0.72 -6.26
N ALA A 298 9.76 -0.25 -6.33
CA ALA A 298 10.07 -1.64 -6.00
C ALA A 298 11.19 -2.20 -6.91
N MET A 299 11.08 -2.00 -8.22
CA MET A 299 12.06 -2.54 -9.18
C MET A 299 13.41 -1.80 -9.11
N CYS A 300 13.40 -0.47 -8.97
CA CYS A 300 14.61 0.35 -8.92
C CYS A 300 15.34 0.27 -7.57
N ALA A 301 14.63 0.04 -6.46
CA ALA A 301 15.26 -0.05 -5.14
C ALA A 301 15.77 -1.47 -4.83
N ILE A 302 14.94 -2.48 -5.10
CA ILE A 302 15.18 -3.87 -4.64
C ILE A 302 15.05 -4.92 -5.75
N GLY A 303 15.04 -4.53 -7.03
CA GLY A 303 14.83 -5.45 -8.15
C GLY A 303 15.78 -6.66 -8.19
N SER A 304 17.03 -6.48 -7.76
CA SER A 304 18.03 -7.56 -7.72
C SER A 304 17.74 -8.63 -6.65
N ASP A 305 16.94 -8.27 -5.65
CA ASP A 305 16.62 -9.10 -4.48
C ASP A 305 15.25 -9.76 -4.57
N LEU A 306 14.42 -9.32 -5.51
CA LEU A 306 13.12 -9.90 -5.76
C LEU A 306 13.26 -11.24 -6.51
N GLN A 307 12.35 -12.17 -6.21
CA GLN A 307 12.20 -13.37 -7.03
C GLN A 307 11.78 -12.92 -8.43
N GLU A 308 12.40 -13.49 -9.48
CA GLU A 308 12.08 -13.15 -10.87
C GLU A 308 10.59 -13.27 -11.17
N VAL A 309 9.94 -14.32 -10.65
CA VAL A 309 8.50 -14.54 -10.81
C VAL A 309 7.67 -13.41 -10.18
N VAL A 310 8.11 -12.82 -9.07
CA VAL A 310 7.41 -11.69 -8.44
C VAL A 310 7.55 -10.44 -9.32
N VAL A 311 8.74 -10.15 -9.84
CA VAL A 311 8.98 -9.03 -10.76
C VAL A 311 8.11 -9.16 -12.00
N LEU A 312 8.13 -10.33 -12.64
CA LEU A 312 7.33 -10.61 -13.84
C LEU A 312 5.83 -10.53 -13.55
N ASN A 313 5.36 -11.05 -12.42
CA ASN A 313 3.94 -10.99 -12.07
C ASN A 313 3.47 -9.55 -11.81
N ILE A 314 4.26 -8.73 -11.10
CA ILE A 314 3.93 -7.31 -10.89
C ILE A 314 3.84 -6.59 -12.24
N TRP A 315 4.85 -6.77 -13.10
CA TRP A 315 4.90 -6.11 -14.40
C TRP A 315 3.77 -6.54 -15.33
N SER A 316 3.52 -7.85 -15.43
CA SER A 316 2.46 -8.42 -16.24
C SER A 316 1.09 -7.95 -15.75
N SER A 317 0.90 -7.93 -14.42
CA SER A 317 -0.35 -7.44 -13.85
C SER A 317 -0.59 -5.96 -14.16
N LEU A 318 0.42 -5.12 -13.99
CA LEU A 318 0.37 -3.70 -14.33
C LEU A 318 0.11 -3.47 -15.82
N THR A 319 0.87 -4.16 -16.69
CA THR A 319 0.74 -4.06 -18.15
C THR A 319 -0.64 -4.50 -18.62
N GLY A 320 -1.20 -5.56 -18.01
CA GLY A 320 -2.55 -6.05 -18.28
C GLY A 320 -3.62 -4.99 -18.01
N HIS A 321 -3.55 -4.31 -16.86
CA HIS A 321 -4.47 -3.22 -16.52
C HIS A 321 -4.33 -2.02 -17.45
N ILE A 322 -3.09 -1.65 -17.80
CA ILE A 322 -2.81 -0.57 -18.77
C ILE A 322 -3.39 -0.93 -20.14
N ARG A 323 -3.21 -2.18 -20.60
CA ARG A 323 -3.79 -2.66 -21.86
C ARG A 323 -5.31 -2.55 -21.87
N GLN A 324 -5.97 -3.01 -20.80
CA GLN A 324 -7.42 -2.91 -20.67
C GLN A 324 -7.88 -1.45 -20.69
N ALA A 325 -7.22 -0.58 -19.93
CA ALA A 325 -7.51 0.86 -19.91
C ALA A 325 -7.33 1.53 -21.29
N LEU A 326 -6.33 1.14 -22.09
CA LEU A 326 -6.11 1.66 -23.45
C LEU A 326 -7.15 1.16 -24.48
N GLN A 327 -7.81 0.03 -24.21
CA GLN A 327 -8.80 -0.58 -25.10
C GLN A 327 -10.22 -0.12 -24.76
N GLU A 328 -10.57 -0.12 -23.48
CA GLU A 328 -11.93 0.12 -22.96
C GLU A 328 -12.13 1.54 -22.43
N GLY A 329 -11.04 2.28 -22.20
CA GLY A 329 -11.11 3.63 -21.67
C GLY A 329 -11.71 4.66 -22.66
N PRO A 330 -12.22 5.78 -22.15
CA PRO A 330 -12.71 6.88 -22.97
C PRO A 330 -11.65 7.35 -23.98
N ARG A 331 -11.95 7.28 -25.29
CA ARG A 331 -10.99 7.46 -26.40
C ARG A 331 -10.26 8.82 -26.46
N LYS A 332 -10.66 9.81 -25.65
CA LYS A 332 -10.10 11.17 -25.60
C LYS A 332 -10.00 11.69 -24.16
N ASP A 333 -9.46 10.88 -23.26
CA ASP A 333 -9.22 11.31 -21.88
C ASP A 333 -7.73 11.64 -21.67
N SER A 334 -7.44 12.86 -21.20
CA SER A 334 -6.08 13.27 -20.80
C SER A 334 -5.49 12.28 -19.82
N GLN A 335 -6.31 11.72 -18.92
CA GLN A 335 -5.88 10.81 -17.88
C GLN A 335 -5.26 9.52 -18.44
N ILE A 336 -5.77 8.98 -19.55
CA ILE A 336 -5.20 7.79 -20.19
C ILE A 336 -3.85 8.12 -20.83
N SER A 337 -3.74 9.31 -21.43
CA SER A 337 -2.48 9.79 -22.00
C SER A 337 -1.41 10.01 -20.95
N ASP A 338 -1.78 10.64 -19.84
CA ASP A 338 -0.89 10.91 -18.70
C ASP A 338 -0.47 9.59 -18.03
N MET A 339 -1.41 8.69 -17.78
CA MET A 339 -1.15 7.34 -17.26
C MET A 339 -0.12 6.59 -18.11
N PHE A 340 -0.32 6.54 -19.44
CA PHE A 340 0.59 5.82 -20.31
C PHE A 340 1.95 6.52 -20.41
N SER A 341 1.99 7.85 -20.41
CA SER A 341 3.25 8.61 -20.39
C SER A 341 4.06 8.29 -19.12
N GLN A 342 3.39 8.24 -17.96
CA GLN A 342 4.00 7.82 -16.69
C GLN A 342 4.48 6.37 -16.74
N TYR A 343 3.73 5.47 -17.36
CA TYR A 343 4.13 4.08 -17.51
C TYR A 343 5.37 3.93 -18.41
N LEU A 344 5.45 4.69 -19.50
CA LEU A 344 6.62 4.71 -20.36
C LEU A 344 7.85 5.23 -19.62
N ALA A 345 7.71 6.31 -18.85
CA ALA A 345 8.78 6.84 -17.99
C ALA A 345 9.23 5.80 -16.96
N CYS A 346 8.30 5.12 -16.29
CA CYS A 346 8.59 4.01 -15.38
C CYS A 346 9.39 2.90 -16.08
N THR A 347 9.01 2.53 -17.30
CA THR A 347 9.76 1.53 -18.09
C THR A 347 11.20 1.97 -18.36
N GLN A 348 11.41 3.24 -18.73
CA GLN A 348 12.75 3.79 -18.95
C GLN A 348 13.57 3.76 -17.67
N GLU A 349 13.01 4.19 -16.53
CA GLU A 349 13.71 4.22 -15.25
C GLU A 349 14.06 2.83 -14.73
N VAL A 350 13.15 1.86 -14.86
CA VAL A 350 13.38 0.46 -14.46
C VAL A 350 14.53 -0.14 -15.24
N VAL A 351 14.57 0.03 -16.57
CA VAL A 351 15.67 -0.47 -17.41
C VAL A 351 16.97 0.28 -17.10
N ALA A 352 16.92 1.61 -16.96
CA ALA A 352 18.09 2.43 -16.65
C ALA A 352 18.69 2.14 -15.26
N SER A 353 17.88 1.67 -14.30
CA SER A 353 18.34 1.35 -12.94
C SER A 353 19.35 0.19 -12.88
N ARG A 354 19.35 -0.68 -13.91
CA ARG A 354 20.19 -1.89 -14.01
C ARG A 354 20.11 -2.82 -12.79
N LYS A 355 19.00 -2.78 -12.04
CA LYS A 355 18.76 -3.68 -10.90
C LYS A 355 18.24 -5.05 -11.30
N LEU A 356 17.67 -5.16 -12.49
CA LEU A 356 17.10 -6.39 -13.01
C LEU A 356 18.09 -7.10 -13.94
N ARG A 357 18.00 -8.44 -14.00
CA ARG A 357 18.78 -9.23 -14.96
C ARG A 357 18.33 -8.94 -16.40
N ALA A 358 19.25 -8.99 -17.35
CA ALA A 358 18.98 -8.70 -18.77
C ALA A 358 17.81 -9.49 -19.36
N GLY A 359 17.78 -10.82 -19.15
CA GLY A 359 16.67 -11.65 -19.63
C GLY A 359 15.31 -11.31 -19.00
N VAL A 360 15.29 -10.74 -17.78
CA VAL A 360 14.06 -10.23 -17.16
C VAL A 360 13.67 -8.90 -17.81
N MET A 361 14.61 -7.97 -17.95
CA MET A 361 14.37 -6.69 -18.65
C MET A 361 13.84 -6.89 -20.07
N LEU A 362 14.36 -7.88 -20.81
CA LEU A 362 13.86 -8.20 -22.16
C LEU A 362 12.40 -8.68 -22.14
N LYS A 363 12.00 -9.54 -21.18
CA LYS A 363 10.60 -9.96 -21.01
C LYS A 363 9.68 -8.79 -20.67
N LEU A 364 10.14 -7.87 -19.83
CA LEU A 364 9.40 -6.65 -19.50
C LEU A 364 9.15 -5.81 -20.77
N LEU A 365 10.21 -5.56 -21.55
CA LEU A 365 10.13 -4.82 -22.82
C LEU A 365 9.26 -5.53 -23.86
N GLU A 366 9.32 -6.86 -23.93
CA GLU A 366 8.47 -7.68 -24.79
C GLU A 366 6.98 -7.42 -24.48
N GLU A 367 6.59 -7.48 -23.21
CA GLU A 367 5.20 -7.19 -22.81
C GLU A 367 4.76 -5.78 -23.18
N VAL A 368 5.61 -4.76 -22.98
CA VAL A 368 5.29 -3.38 -23.39
C VAL A 368 5.19 -3.26 -24.91
N SER A 369 6.08 -3.92 -25.66
CA SER A 369 6.08 -3.90 -27.13
C SER A 369 4.84 -4.54 -27.74
N SER A 370 4.15 -5.40 -26.98
CA SER A 370 2.91 -6.05 -27.40
C SER A 370 1.65 -5.20 -27.17
N LEU A 371 1.78 -3.99 -26.61
CA LEU A 371 0.65 -3.06 -26.44
C LEU A 371 0.09 -2.58 -27.78
N PRO A 372 -1.14 -2.02 -27.84
CA PRO A 372 -1.78 -1.69 -29.11
C PRO A 372 -0.94 -0.76 -30.00
N GLN A 373 -0.72 -1.15 -31.25
CA GLN A 373 0.08 -0.40 -32.24
C GLN A 373 -0.35 1.08 -32.40
N LYS A 374 -1.65 1.36 -32.30
CA LYS A 374 -2.19 2.73 -32.36
C LYS A 374 -1.61 3.65 -31.27
N VAL A 375 -1.24 3.09 -30.13
CA VAL A 375 -0.64 3.79 -28.98
C VAL A 375 0.87 3.90 -29.19
N LEU A 376 1.53 2.79 -29.50
CA LEU A 376 2.99 2.73 -29.67
C LEU A 376 3.50 3.60 -30.84
N SER A 377 2.68 3.81 -31.86
CA SER A 377 2.99 4.68 -33.01
C SER A 377 2.59 6.15 -32.80
N SER A 378 1.93 6.49 -31.70
CA SER A 378 1.38 7.84 -31.49
C SER A 378 2.33 8.74 -30.71
N THR A 379 2.53 9.95 -31.22
CA THR A 379 3.36 10.98 -30.56
C THR A 379 2.68 11.61 -29.34
N SER A 380 1.37 11.41 -29.17
CA SER A 380 0.58 11.97 -28.06
C SER A 380 0.93 11.41 -26.69
N TYR A 381 1.73 10.35 -26.61
CA TYR A 381 2.03 9.62 -25.37
C TYR A 381 3.46 9.85 -24.86
N CYS A 382 4.22 10.71 -25.53
CA CYS A 382 5.59 11.05 -25.15
C CYS A 382 5.63 12.44 -24.50
N HIS A 383 4.96 12.61 -23.35
CA HIS A 383 5.05 13.84 -22.57
C HIS A 383 6.06 13.68 -21.44
N GLY A 384 7.22 14.35 -21.57
CA GLY A 384 8.22 14.49 -20.51
C GLY A 384 9.37 13.49 -20.58
N GLY A 385 10.58 13.99 -20.87
CA GLY A 385 11.82 13.26 -20.62
C GLY A 385 12.96 13.60 -21.57
N SER A 386 12.70 13.58 -22.89
CA SER A 386 13.71 13.90 -23.89
C SER A 386 13.28 15.10 -24.72
N LYS A 387 13.87 16.27 -24.42
CA LYS A 387 13.64 17.51 -25.16
C LYS A 387 14.16 17.46 -26.62
N ASP A 388 14.80 16.35 -27.03
CA ASP A 388 15.47 16.22 -28.33
C ASP A 388 14.75 15.32 -29.34
N VAL A 389 13.69 14.58 -28.98
CA VAL A 389 13.06 13.67 -29.93
C VAL A 389 11.88 14.36 -30.61
N MET A 390 12.18 15.17 -31.62
CA MET A 390 11.20 15.83 -32.51
C MET A 390 10.19 14.85 -33.17
N ASN A 391 10.40 13.54 -33.05
CA ASN A 391 9.56 12.45 -33.58
C ASN A 391 9.20 11.38 -32.52
N GLY A 392 9.16 11.74 -31.23
CA GLY A 392 9.06 10.79 -30.12
C GLY A 392 7.77 9.98 -30.15
N THR A 393 7.87 8.70 -30.51
CA THR A 393 6.81 7.71 -30.34
C THR A 393 7.24 6.72 -29.24
N PRO A 394 6.31 6.09 -28.51
CA PRO A 394 6.67 5.07 -27.53
C PRO A 394 7.48 3.92 -28.15
N ALA A 395 7.20 3.55 -29.41
CA ALA A 395 7.99 2.57 -30.13
C ALA A 395 9.47 2.97 -30.26
N LEU A 396 9.74 4.24 -30.57
CA LEU A 396 11.12 4.75 -30.67
C LEU A 396 11.82 4.76 -29.32
N VAL A 397 11.12 5.14 -28.24
CA VAL A 397 11.66 5.12 -26.88
C VAL A 397 12.03 3.69 -26.46
N LEU A 398 11.18 2.71 -26.74
CA LEU A 398 11.47 1.30 -26.44
C LEU A 398 12.64 0.76 -27.27
N LEU A 399 12.76 1.18 -28.54
CA LEU A 399 13.93 0.84 -29.37
C LEU A 399 15.22 1.43 -28.81
N GLN A 400 15.19 2.67 -28.33
CA GLN A 400 16.35 3.28 -27.66
C GLN A 400 16.74 2.46 -26.43
N LEU A 401 15.79 2.07 -25.57
CA LEU A 401 16.11 1.21 -24.43
C LEU A 401 16.75 -0.12 -24.85
N LEU A 402 16.26 -0.74 -25.93
CA LEU A 402 16.76 -2.02 -26.44
C LEU A 402 18.17 -1.92 -27.04
N LEU A 403 18.49 -0.80 -27.70
CA LEU A 403 19.74 -0.57 -28.43
C LEU A 403 20.80 0.20 -27.64
N GLU A 404 20.42 0.96 -26.60
CA GLU A 404 21.36 1.76 -25.81
C GLU A 404 21.74 1.07 -24.49
N SER A 405 21.05 -0.01 -24.10
CA SER A 405 21.35 -0.76 -22.87
C SER A 405 22.41 -1.83 -23.13
N PRO A 406 23.66 -1.67 -22.62
CA PRO A 406 24.74 -2.62 -22.89
C PRO A 406 24.44 -4.02 -22.35
N ASP A 407 23.78 -4.08 -21.18
CA ASP A 407 23.42 -5.34 -20.52
C ASP A 407 22.44 -6.18 -21.35
N LEU A 408 21.51 -5.53 -22.05
CA LEU A 408 20.57 -6.20 -22.96
C LEU A 408 21.26 -6.70 -24.23
N ILE A 409 22.10 -5.88 -24.83
CA ILE A 409 22.82 -6.25 -26.07
C ILE A 409 23.77 -7.40 -25.79
N GLN A 410 24.60 -7.29 -24.75
CA GLN A 410 25.60 -8.31 -24.45
C GLN A 410 24.96 -9.65 -24.09
N ALA A 411 23.89 -9.64 -23.30
CA ALA A 411 23.29 -10.87 -22.79
C ALA A 411 22.23 -11.47 -23.74
N CYS A 412 21.51 -10.66 -24.51
CA CYS A 412 20.31 -11.11 -25.22
C CYS A 412 20.39 -10.96 -26.75
N SER A 413 21.44 -10.41 -27.33
CA SER A 413 21.57 -10.25 -28.81
C SER A 413 21.62 -11.58 -29.58
N THR A 414 21.75 -12.71 -28.90
CA THR A 414 21.69 -14.05 -29.51
C THR A 414 20.31 -14.71 -29.34
N GLU A 415 19.42 -14.13 -28.53
CA GLU A 415 18.07 -14.64 -28.32
C GLU A 415 17.15 -14.19 -29.46
N GLU A 416 16.40 -15.11 -30.06
CA GLU A 416 15.38 -14.80 -31.09
C GLU A 416 14.38 -13.74 -30.60
N ARG A 417 14.00 -13.81 -29.32
CA ARG A 417 13.10 -12.86 -28.66
C ARG A 417 13.56 -11.41 -28.83
N TYR A 418 14.86 -11.14 -28.72
CA TYR A 418 15.41 -9.79 -28.87
C TYR A 418 15.07 -9.21 -30.25
N PHE A 419 15.26 -10.02 -31.30
CA PHE A 419 14.95 -9.63 -32.67
C PHE A 419 13.44 -9.54 -32.93
N THR A 420 12.64 -10.42 -32.32
CA THR A 420 11.17 -10.32 -32.41
C THR A 420 10.65 -9.00 -31.83
N VAL A 421 11.15 -8.61 -30.66
CA VAL A 421 10.79 -7.32 -30.02
C VAL A 421 11.24 -6.16 -30.89
N PHE A 422 12.49 -6.17 -31.37
CA PHE A 422 13.02 -5.15 -32.28
C PHE A 422 12.14 -5.00 -33.53
N GLN A 423 11.85 -6.11 -34.22
CA GLN A 423 11.04 -6.12 -35.44
C GLN A 423 9.62 -5.60 -35.20
N SER A 424 9.00 -6.00 -34.09
CA SER A 424 7.67 -5.52 -33.69
C SER A 424 7.64 -4.00 -33.50
N LEU A 425 8.62 -3.45 -32.78
CA LEU A 425 8.72 -2.01 -32.52
C LEU A 425 9.00 -1.20 -33.79
N VAL A 426 9.89 -1.69 -34.66
CA VAL A 426 10.16 -1.06 -35.97
C VAL A 426 8.89 -1.04 -36.82
N SER A 427 8.16 -2.17 -36.88
CA SER A 427 6.89 -2.27 -37.61
C SER A 427 5.83 -1.31 -37.06
N CYS A 428 5.79 -1.13 -35.74
CA CYS A 428 4.88 -0.18 -35.09
C CYS A 428 5.22 1.28 -35.44
N GLY A 429 6.49 1.69 -35.34
CA GLY A 429 6.88 3.06 -35.63
C GLY A 429 6.81 3.41 -37.13
N ALA A 430 7.06 2.43 -38.00
CA ALA A 430 7.00 2.58 -39.45
C ALA A 430 5.58 2.69 -40.02
N SER A 431 4.54 2.36 -39.25
CA SER A 431 3.17 2.27 -39.77
C SER A 431 2.50 3.61 -40.09
N ARG A 432 3.13 4.75 -39.72
CA ARG A 432 2.62 6.09 -40.02
C ARG A 432 3.40 6.72 -41.19
N PRO A 433 2.77 6.89 -42.37
CA PRO A 433 3.46 7.41 -43.56
C PRO A 433 4.13 8.77 -43.36
N THR A 434 3.53 9.64 -42.55
CA THR A 434 4.00 11.02 -42.34
C THR A 434 5.22 11.14 -41.44
N SER A 435 5.49 10.16 -40.58
CA SER A 435 6.63 10.15 -39.65
C SER A 435 7.68 9.08 -39.99
N PHE A 436 7.45 8.27 -41.03
CA PHE A 436 8.29 7.12 -41.40
C PHE A 436 9.77 7.49 -41.62
N LEU A 437 10.05 8.55 -42.39
CA LEU A 437 11.43 8.95 -42.70
C LEU A 437 12.20 9.40 -41.45
N GLY A 438 11.59 10.27 -40.64
CA GLY A 438 12.18 10.74 -39.40
C GLY A 438 12.39 9.61 -38.38
N PHE A 439 11.43 8.69 -38.27
CA PHE A 439 11.55 7.50 -37.44
C PHE A 439 12.70 6.59 -37.92
N SER A 440 12.74 6.26 -39.21
CA SER A 440 13.76 5.39 -39.79
C SER A 440 15.17 5.97 -39.61
N GLN A 441 15.32 7.28 -39.80
CA GLN A 441 16.59 7.97 -39.55
C GLN A 441 17.03 7.86 -38.09
N SER A 442 16.12 8.05 -37.13
CA SER A 442 16.44 7.88 -35.70
C SER A 442 16.83 6.44 -35.36
N VAL A 443 16.16 5.43 -35.94
CA VAL A 443 16.52 4.02 -35.72
C VAL A 443 17.92 3.71 -36.26
N LEU A 444 18.23 4.16 -37.48
CA LEU A 444 19.57 3.98 -38.08
C LEU A 444 20.65 4.65 -37.23
N GLN A 445 20.43 5.88 -36.77
CA GLN A 445 21.37 6.57 -35.89
C GLN A 445 21.61 5.82 -34.57
N ASN A 446 20.59 5.17 -34.01
CA ASN A 446 20.77 4.37 -32.79
C ASN A 446 21.54 3.08 -33.09
N LEU A 447 21.28 2.41 -34.21
CA LEU A 447 22.05 1.23 -34.63
C LEU A 447 23.53 1.56 -34.87
N ASP A 448 23.82 2.68 -35.52
CA ASP A 448 25.20 3.13 -35.76
C ASP A 448 25.94 3.40 -34.44
N LYS A 449 25.25 3.97 -33.44
CA LYS A 449 25.81 4.14 -32.09
C LYS A 449 26.04 2.84 -31.35
N THR A 450 25.21 1.82 -31.58
CA THR A 450 25.35 0.50 -30.96
C THR A 450 26.48 -0.32 -31.59
N ALA A 451 26.74 -0.11 -32.89
CA ALA A 451 27.75 -0.85 -33.65
C ALA A 451 29.18 -0.32 -33.46
N GLY A 452 29.34 0.94 -33.06
CA GLY A 452 30.63 1.56 -32.68
C GLY A 452 30.93 1.40 -31.21
#